data_AF-A0A1F2S2S8-F1
#
_entry.id   AF-A0A1F2S2S8-F1
#
_cell.length_a   1.000
_cell.length_b   1.000
_cell.length_c   1.000
_cell.angle_alpha   90.00
_cell.angle_beta   90.00
_cell.angle_gamma   90.00
#
_symmetry.space_group_name_H-M   'P 1'
#
loop_
_entity.id
_entity.type
_entity.pdbx_description
1 polymer ?
#
loop_
_entity_poly.entity_id
_entity_poly.type
_entity_poly.pdbx_seq_one_letter_code
_entity_poly.pdbx_strand_id
1 'polypeptide(L)'
;MPNEPNPKPKPELSFEKGLERLDKIVQDLEQGDLPLERALELFEEGMKLSGNCRRQLEEAENKVELLVKKAGKVVAEPFPPNEVEPPS
;
A
#
# COMPACT_ATOMS: atom_id res chain seq x y z
N MET A 1 -18.11 34.47 13.86
CA MET A 1 -17.61 33.10 14.07
C MET A 1 -16.18 33.06 13.53
N PRO A 2 -15.14 32.93 14.35
CA PRO A 2 -13.80 32.69 13.83
C PRO A 2 -13.70 31.21 13.47
N ASN A 3 -13.53 30.91 12.18
CA ASN A 3 -13.15 29.57 11.72
C ASN A 3 -11.70 29.33 12.15
N GLU A 4 -11.47 28.36 13.03
CA GLU A 4 -10.12 27.91 13.39
C GLU A 4 -9.43 27.29 12.17
N PRO A 5 -8.12 27.51 11.99
CA PRO A 5 -7.37 26.88 10.92
C PRO A 5 -7.26 25.37 11.17
N ASN A 6 -7.86 24.58 10.29
CA ASN A 6 -7.75 23.11 10.27
C ASN A 6 -6.26 22.69 10.25
N PRO A 7 -5.78 21.84 11.18
CA PRO A 7 -4.38 21.40 11.18
C PRO A 7 -4.10 20.61 9.90
N LYS A 8 -3.17 21.10 9.08
CA LYS A 8 -2.70 20.39 7.89
C LYS A 8 -2.10 19.04 8.34
N PRO A 9 -2.47 17.91 7.70
CA PRO A 9 -1.88 16.62 8.03
C PRO A 9 -0.36 16.70 7.84
N LYS A 10 0.40 16.20 8.83
CA LYS A 10 1.85 16.11 8.73
C LYS A 10 2.20 15.26 7.49
N PRO A 11 3.20 15.66 6.69
CA PRO A 11 3.57 14.89 5.50
C PRO A 11 3.99 13.49 5.93
N GLU A 12 3.24 12.48 5.49
CA GLU A 12 3.66 11.09 5.64
C GLU A 12 4.97 10.88 4.85
N LEU A 13 5.88 10.09 5.41
CA LEU A 13 7.14 9.74 4.77
C LEU A 13 6.83 8.99 3.46
N SER A 14 7.46 9.39 2.35
CA SER A 14 7.26 8.68 1.07
C SER A 14 7.72 7.23 1.17
N PHE A 15 7.12 6.35 0.37
CA PHE A 15 7.43 4.94 0.32
C PHE A 15 8.93 4.67 0.20
N GLU A 16 9.62 5.32 -0.75
CA GLU A 16 11.04 5.12 -1.02
C GLU A 16 11.90 5.52 0.18
N LYS A 17 11.56 6.61 0.86
CA LYS A 17 12.27 7.07 2.06
C LYS A 17 12.00 6.16 3.25
N GLY A 18 10.78 5.63 3.37
CA GLY A 18 10.42 4.66 4.39
C GLY A 18 11.18 3.35 4.25
N LEU A 19 11.28 2.86 3.01
CA LEU A 19 12.04 1.66 2.68
C LEU A 19 13.54 1.87 2.92
N GLU A 20 14.12 2.97 2.46
CA GLU A 20 15.54 3.28 2.70
C GLU A 20 15.87 3.37 4.20
N ARG A 21 14.96 3.96 5.00
CA ARG A 21 15.14 4.03 6.45
C ARG A 21 15.03 2.64 7.10
N LEU A 22 14.10 1.81 6.64
CA LEU A 22 13.93 0.45 7.13
C LEU A 22 15.18 -0.39 6.85
N ASP A 23 15.76 -0.29 5.66
CA ASP A 23 17.02 -0.99 5.30
C ASP A 23 18.16 -0.58 6.23
N LYS A 24 18.30 0.72 6.53
CA LYS A 24 19.30 1.21 7.49
C LYS A 24 19.06 0.67 8.91
N ILE A 25 17.81 0.64 9.36
CA ILE A 25 17.47 0.09 10.67
C ILE A 25 17.85 -1.40 10.75
N VAL A 26 17.56 -2.17 9.70
CA VAL A 26 17.94 -3.60 9.65
C VAL A 26 19.46 -3.74 9.71
N GLN A 27 20.20 -2.97 8.91
CA GLN A 27 21.66 -2.97 8.93
C GLN A 27 22.21 -2.63 10.32
N ASP A 28 21.69 -1.58 10.96
CA ASP A 28 22.12 -1.15 12.30
C ASP A 28 21.85 -2.26 13.34
N LEU A 29 20.68 -2.93 13.27
CA LEU A 29 20.32 -4.03 14.19
C LEU A 29 21.17 -5.28 13.97
N GLU A 30 21.55 -5.58 12.72
CA GLU A 30 22.38 -6.73 12.36
C GLU A 30 23.85 -6.58 12.78
N GLN A 31 24.35 -5.36 12.94
CA GLN A 31 25.73 -5.12 13.41
C GLN A 31 25.93 -5.57 14.87
N GLY A 32 24.87 -5.55 15.69
CA GLY A 32 24.86 -6.17 17.02
C GLY A 32 25.70 -5.47 18.11
N ASP A 33 26.23 -4.28 17.82
CA ASP A 33 27.04 -3.43 18.69
C ASP A 33 26.25 -2.27 19.32
N LEU A 34 24.92 -2.29 19.17
CA LEU A 34 24.01 -1.31 19.74
C LEU A 34 23.65 -1.60 21.22
N PRO A 35 23.55 -0.57 22.07
CA PRO A 35 22.91 -0.70 23.37
C PRO A 35 21.46 -1.19 23.26
N LEU A 36 20.99 -1.96 24.25
CA LEU A 36 19.64 -2.55 24.25
C LEU A 36 18.55 -1.51 24.05
N GLU A 37 18.62 -0.38 24.76
CA GLU A 37 17.65 0.70 24.66
C GLU A 37 17.56 1.22 23.23
N ARG A 38 18.72 1.36 22.56
CA ARG A 38 18.76 1.84 21.18
C ARG A 38 18.22 0.80 20.20
N ALA A 39 18.51 -0.47 20.42
CA ALA A 39 17.95 -1.56 19.61
C ALA A 39 16.41 -1.60 19.71
N LEU A 40 15.85 -1.38 20.90
CA LEU A 40 14.40 -1.31 21.11
C LEU A 40 13.77 -0.12 20.37
N GLU A 41 14.39 1.06 20.44
CA GLU A 41 13.93 2.25 19.70
C GLU A 41 13.91 2.01 18.18
N LEU A 42 14.99 1.44 17.64
CA LEU A 42 15.10 1.12 16.22
C LEU A 42 14.09 0.07 15.79
N PHE A 43 13.84 -0.94 16.64
CA PHE A 43 12.82 -1.96 16.38
C PHE A 43 11.41 -1.34 16.31
N GLU A 44 11.05 -0.50 17.28
CA GLU A 44 9.76 0.21 17.24
C GLU A 44 9.62 1.12 16.02
N GLU A 45 10.68 1.83 15.65
CA GLU A 45 10.71 2.66 14.45
C GLU A 45 10.51 1.80 13.19
N GLY A 46 11.24 0.68 13.08
CA GLY A 46 11.12 -0.26 11.97
C GLY A 46 9.72 -0.84 11.83
N MET A 47 9.08 -1.21 12.94
CA MET A 47 7.68 -1.70 12.95
C MET A 47 6.70 -0.64 12.43
N LYS A 48 6.86 0.63 12.82
CA LYS A 48 6.02 1.74 12.33
C LYS A 48 6.24 1.98 10.84
N LEU A 49 7.49 2.00 10.39
CA LEU A 49 7.84 2.20 8.99
C LEU A 49 7.32 1.07 8.10
N SER A 50 7.47 -0.18 8.53
CA SER A 50 6.94 -1.36 7.84
C SER A 50 5.41 -1.27 7.68
N GLY A 51 4.71 -0.91 8.76
CA GLY A 51 3.26 -0.69 8.72
C GLY A 51 2.84 0.41 7.74
N ASN A 52 3.58 1.52 7.69
CA ASN A 52 3.32 2.60 6.74
C ASN A 52 3.61 2.20 5.29
N CYS A 53 4.70 1.48 5.03
CA CYS A 53 5.03 1.01 3.69
C CYS A 53 3.96 0.06 3.17
N ARG A 54 3.50 -0.89 4.01
CA ARG A 54 2.40 -1.79 3.67
C ARG A 54 1.12 -1.03 3.31
N ARG A 55 0.75 -0.03 4.11
CA ARG A 55 -0.44 0.79 3.83
C ARG A 55 -0.34 1.52 2.49
N GLN A 56 0.82 2.11 2.19
CA GLN A 56 1.03 2.79 0.90
C GLN A 56 0.92 1.82 -0.29
N LEU A 57 1.42 0.59 -0.14
CA LEU A 57 1.27 -0.45 -1.16
C LEU A 57 -0.20 -0.87 -1.34
N GLU A 58 -0.92 -1.09 -0.24
CA GLU A 58 -2.36 -1.42 -0.27
C GLU A 58 -3.17 -0.31 -0.95
N GLU A 59 -2.90 0.96 -0.65
CA GLU A 59 -3.56 2.10 -1.30
C GLU A 59 -3.25 2.17 -2.80
N ALA A 60 -2.00 1.92 -3.19
CA ALA A 60 -1.60 1.88 -4.59
C ALA A 60 -2.30 0.73 -5.35
N GLU A 61 -2.35 -0.47 -4.77
CA GLU A 61 -3.03 -1.64 -5.33
C GLU A 61 -4.53 -1.36 -5.54
N ASN A 62 -5.21 -0.86 -4.51
CA ASN A 62 -6.64 -0.49 -4.59
C ASN A 62 -6.90 0.54 -5.70
N LYS A 63 -6.00 1.51 -5.85
CA LYS A 63 -6.11 2.54 -6.90
C LYS A 63 -5.94 1.92 -8.29
N VAL A 64 -5.00 1.01 -8.47
CA VAL A 64 -4.81 0.28 -9.73
C VAL A 64 -6.04 -0.57 -10.05
N GLU A 65 -6.56 -1.32 -9.08
CA GLU A 65 -7.75 -2.15 -9.28
C GLU A 65 -8.96 -1.32 -9.72
N LEU A 66 -9.19 -0.16 -9.07
CA LEU A 66 -10.26 0.75 -9.44
C LEU A 66 -10.08 1.30 -10.85
N LEU A 67 -8.86 1.65 -11.25
CA LEU A 67 -8.56 2.13 -12.60
C LEU A 67 -8.79 1.04 -13.65
N VAL A 68 -8.40 -0.21 -13.38
CA VAL A 68 -8.63 -1.36 -14.27
C VAL A 68 -10.12 -1.65 -14.42
N LYS A 69 -10.89 -1.64 -13.32
CA LYS A 69 -12.35 -1.79 -13.36
C LYS A 69 -13.02 -0.68 -14.18
N LYS A 70 -12.59 0.57 -13.99
CA LYS A 70 -13.09 1.74 -14.76
C LYS A 70 -12.68 1.72 -16.23
N ALA A 71 -11.50 1.16 -16.54
CA ALA A 71 -11.01 1.00 -17.91
C ALA A 71 -11.74 -0.11 -18.68
N GLY A 72 -12.71 -0.80 -18.06
CA GLY A 72 -13.68 -1.63 -18.76
C GLY A 72 -13.07 -2.91 -19.33
N LYS A 73 -12.69 -3.86 -18.47
CA LYS A 73 -12.70 -5.27 -18.90
C LYS A 73 -14.16 -5.75 -18.92
N VAL A 74 -14.87 -5.39 -19.98
CA VAL A 74 -15.99 -6.21 -20.48
C VAL A 74 -15.33 -7.46 -21.04
N VAL A 75 -15.31 -8.54 -20.27
CA VAL A 75 -15.01 -9.86 -20.83
C VAL A 75 -16.27 -10.28 -21.56
N ALA A 76 -16.24 -10.25 -22.90
CA ALA A 76 -17.31 -10.80 -23.70
C ALA A 76 -17.26 -12.33 -23.56
N GLU A 77 -18.28 -12.92 -22.96
CA GLU A 77 -18.49 -14.36 -23.06
C GLU A 77 -19.16 -14.68 -24.40
N PRO A 78 -18.73 -15.73 -25.13
CA PRO A 78 -19.42 -16.17 -26.32
C PRO A 78 -20.84 -16.60 -25.94
N PHE A 79 -21.86 -15.94 -26.50
CA PHE A 79 -23.21 -16.47 -26.44
C PHE A 79 -23.23 -17.82 -27.19
N PRO A 80 -23.64 -18.93 -26.55
CA PRO A 80 -23.81 -20.18 -27.28
C PRO A 80 -24.84 -19.95 -28.41
N PRO A 81 -24.60 -20.49 -29.62
CA PRO A 81 -25.56 -20.37 -30.69
C PRO A 81 -26.86 -20.98 -30.21
N ASN A 82 -27.92 -20.16 -30.22
CA ASN A 82 -29.28 -20.60 -29.96
C ASN A 82 -29.57 -21.74 -30.95
N GLU A 83 -29.72 -22.97 -30.46
CA GLU A 83 -30.24 -24.08 -31.26
C GLU A 83 -31.67 -23.72 -31.63
N VAL A 84 -31.83 -23.07 -32.78
CA VAL A 84 -33.11 -22.98 -33.48
C VAL A 84 -33.42 -24.38 -33.98
N GLU A 85 -34.15 -25.15 -33.18
CA GLU A 85 -34.82 -26.35 -33.69
C GLU A 85 -35.80 -25.93 -34.80
N PRO A 86 -35.74 -26.56 -35.99
CA PRO A 86 -36.71 -26.29 -37.04
C PRO A 86 -38.10 -26.82 -36.62
N PRO A 87 -39.20 -26.09 -36.89
CA PRO A 87 -40.53 -26.59 -36.57
C PRO A 87 -40.83 -27.85 -37.40
N SER A 88 -41.29 -28.91 -36.72
CA SER A 88 -41.87 -30.12 -37.34
C SER A 88 -43.23 -29.84 -37.98
#